data_AF-A0A7R9P297-F1
#
_entry.id   AF-A0A7R9P297-F1
#
_cell.length_a   1.000
_cell.length_b   1.000
_cell.length_c   1.000
_cell.angle_alpha   90.00
_cell.angle_beta   90.00
_cell.angle_gamma   90.00
#
_symmetry.space_group_name_H-M   'P 1'
#
loop_
_entity.id
_entity.type
_entity.pdbx_description
1 polymer ?
#
loop_
_entity_poly.entity_id
_entity_poly.type
_entity_poly.pdbx_seq_one_letter_code
_entity_poly.pdbx_strand_id
1 'polypeptide(L)'
;MLQETEPLPTHSSSNSDSMSSTEGSATTGTEEDTATPAGLSTSSRPLDGEVVEFDTKNIPPSVGKQLPRLPITAGKFIRYKIPESAFSDLEDGNTRNLRLIFKAPNGTSVSMDNWVQFNPESQEVYAL
;
A
#
# COMPACT_ATOMS: atom_id res chain seq x y z
N MET A 1 58.75 10.00 -29.43
CA MET A 1 58.19 9.44 -28.18
C MET A 1 56.70 9.28 -28.38
N LEU A 2 56.24 8.03 -28.51
CA LEU A 2 54.83 7.67 -28.63
C LEU A 2 54.24 7.59 -27.22
N GLN A 3 53.12 8.25 -26.93
CA GLN A 3 52.08 7.73 -26.02
C GLN A 3 50.72 8.25 -26.50
N GLU A 4 49.92 7.32 -27.00
CA GLU A 4 48.56 7.48 -27.54
C GLU A 4 47.57 6.88 -26.53
N THR A 5 46.54 7.68 -26.23
CA THR A 5 45.24 7.46 -25.56
C THR A 5 44.83 6.07 -25.05
N GLU A 6 44.47 5.98 -23.75
CA GLU A 6 43.58 4.94 -23.19
C GLU A 6 42.10 5.40 -23.24
N PRO A 7 41.13 4.54 -23.62
CA PRO A 7 39.71 4.88 -23.61
C PRO A 7 39.00 4.49 -22.29
N LEU A 8 38.03 5.34 -21.91
CA LEU A 8 37.13 5.22 -20.75
C LEU A 8 36.13 4.03 -20.90
N PRO A 9 35.81 3.27 -19.84
CA PRO A 9 34.75 2.26 -19.91
C PRO A 9 33.36 2.90 -19.82
N THR A 10 32.54 2.69 -20.86
CA THR A 10 31.10 2.99 -20.88
C THR A 10 30.32 1.81 -20.28
N HIS A 11 29.58 2.04 -19.19
CA HIS A 11 28.54 1.13 -18.74
C HIS A 11 27.19 1.60 -19.28
N SER A 12 26.80 1.06 -20.44
CA SER A 12 25.43 1.16 -20.94
C SER A 12 24.61 0.00 -20.37
N SER A 13 23.77 0.27 -19.38
CA SER A 13 22.73 -0.67 -18.95
C SER A 13 21.41 -0.23 -19.58
N SER A 14 21.05 -0.86 -20.68
CA SER A 14 19.74 -0.74 -21.33
C SER A 14 18.98 -2.05 -21.10
N ASN A 15 17.92 -2.02 -20.30
CA ASN A 15 16.99 -3.13 -20.18
C ASN A 15 15.57 -2.59 -19.96
N SER A 16 14.72 -2.68 -20.99
CA SER A 16 13.28 -2.97 -20.88
C SER A 16 12.56 -2.84 -22.23
N ASP A 17 12.28 -3.98 -22.85
CA ASP A 17 11.10 -4.22 -23.71
C ASP A 17 10.40 -5.44 -23.07
N SER A 18 9.27 -5.27 -22.37
CA SER A 18 7.89 -5.12 -22.85
C SER A 18 7.31 -6.37 -23.51
N MET A 19 6.02 -6.59 -23.23
CA MET A 19 5.05 -7.54 -23.83
C MET A 19 5.07 -8.95 -23.17
N SER A 20 3.97 -9.63 -22.86
CA SER A 20 2.61 -9.58 -23.43
C SER A 20 1.59 -10.18 -22.45
N SER A 21 0.37 -9.66 -22.49
CA SER A 21 -0.87 -10.27 -21.97
C SER A 21 -1.20 -11.56 -22.73
N THR A 22 -1.88 -12.54 -22.10
CA THR A 22 -2.84 -13.45 -22.77
C THR A 22 -3.75 -14.12 -21.71
N GLU A 23 -5.04 -14.04 -22.00
CA GLU A 23 -6.19 -14.57 -21.27
C GLU A 23 -6.31 -16.11 -21.36
N GLY A 24 -7.09 -16.70 -20.45
CA GLY A 24 -7.54 -18.08 -20.56
C GLY A 24 -8.50 -18.45 -19.44
N SER A 25 -9.78 -18.11 -19.59
CA SER A 25 -10.85 -18.61 -18.72
C SER A 25 -11.94 -19.23 -19.59
N ALA A 26 -12.09 -20.55 -19.47
CA ALA A 26 -13.32 -21.31 -19.77
C ALA A 26 -13.16 -22.74 -19.25
N THR A 27 -14.12 -23.22 -18.44
CA THR A 27 -14.95 -24.42 -18.74
C THR A 27 -15.97 -24.65 -17.62
N THR A 28 -17.22 -24.33 -17.95
CA THR A 28 -18.49 -25.04 -17.75
C THR A 28 -18.53 -26.27 -16.83
N GLY A 29 -19.44 -26.23 -15.88
CA GLY A 29 -20.15 -27.39 -15.32
C GLY A 29 -21.62 -27.02 -15.10
N THR A 30 -22.47 -27.41 -16.05
CA THR A 30 -23.94 -27.39 -15.95
C THR A 30 -24.38 -28.75 -15.46
N GLU A 31 -25.09 -28.82 -14.32
CA GLU A 31 -26.14 -29.82 -14.13
C GLU A 31 -27.37 -29.15 -13.52
N GLU A 32 -28.49 -29.53 -14.10
CA GLU A 32 -29.83 -28.98 -14.08
C GLU A 32 -30.65 -29.76 -13.05
N ASP A 33 -31.53 -29.11 -12.28
CA ASP A 33 -32.81 -29.76 -12.00
C ASP A 33 -33.93 -28.77 -11.68
N THR A 34 -35.10 -29.14 -12.18
CA THR A 34 -36.29 -28.34 -12.45
C THR A 34 -37.33 -28.47 -11.32
N ALA A 35 -37.95 -27.35 -10.91
CA ALA A 35 -39.42 -27.23 -10.76
C ALA A 35 -39.87 -25.90 -10.09
N THR A 36 -40.80 -25.20 -10.74
CA THR A 36 -41.69 -24.12 -10.25
C THR A 36 -43.13 -24.70 -10.39
N PRO A 37 -44.16 -24.44 -9.53
CA PRO A 37 -44.65 -23.08 -9.20
C PRO A 37 -45.37 -22.83 -7.84
N ALA A 38 -45.46 -21.54 -7.50
CA ALA A 38 -46.56 -20.80 -6.83
C ALA A 38 -47.10 -21.20 -5.43
N GLY A 39 -47.07 -20.22 -4.51
CA GLY A 39 -47.93 -20.18 -3.31
C GLY A 39 -47.68 -18.95 -2.44
N LEU A 40 -48.63 -18.01 -2.43
CA LEU A 40 -48.64 -16.81 -1.56
C LEU A 40 -49.06 -17.14 -0.12
N SER A 41 -48.61 -16.28 0.82
CA SER A 41 -49.09 -16.11 2.22
C SER A 41 -48.59 -17.16 3.22
N THR A 42 -48.09 -16.83 4.42
CA THR A 42 -48.81 -16.06 5.43
C THR A 42 -47.85 -15.64 6.56
N SER A 43 -48.03 -14.42 7.05
CA SER A 43 -47.51 -13.85 8.28
C SER A 43 -47.62 -14.78 9.49
N SER A 44 -46.51 -14.97 10.22
CA SER A 44 -46.54 -15.14 11.68
C SER A 44 -45.15 -14.94 12.29
N ARG A 45 -44.94 -13.77 12.91
CA ARG A 45 -43.81 -13.52 13.83
C ARG A 45 -43.98 -14.36 15.10
N PRO A 46 -42.91 -15.03 15.58
CA PRO A 46 -42.37 -14.71 16.91
C PRO A 46 -40.83 -14.66 16.95
N LEU A 47 -40.31 -14.05 18.01
CA LEU A 47 -38.93 -13.63 18.23
C LEU A 47 -37.90 -14.77 18.29
N ASP A 48 -36.81 -14.67 17.53
CA ASP A 48 -35.44 -14.62 18.09
C ASP A 48 -34.48 -14.10 17.01
N GLY A 49 -33.72 -13.06 17.34
CA GLY A 49 -32.88 -12.35 16.39
C GLY A 49 -31.50 -12.98 16.28
N GLU A 50 -31.25 -13.77 15.24
CA GLU A 50 -29.87 -14.06 14.85
C GLU A 50 -29.37 -12.90 13.98
N VAL A 51 -28.90 -11.86 14.67
CA VAL A 51 -28.01 -10.87 14.07
C VAL A 51 -26.75 -11.62 13.65
N VAL A 52 -26.58 -11.86 12.35
CA VAL A 52 -25.32 -12.37 11.82
C VAL A 52 -24.29 -11.25 11.97
N GLU A 53 -23.54 -11.31 13.07
CA GLU A 53 -22.43 -10.41 13.37
C GLU A 53 -21.27 -10.78 12.46
N PHE A 54 -21.14 -10.06 11.35
CA PHE A 54 -19.96 -10.17 10.50
C PHE A 54 -18.80 -9.43 11.19
N ASP A 55 -17.99 -10.16 11.94
CA ASP A 55 -16.71 -9.66 12.45
C ASP A 55 -15.78 -9.36 11.26
N THR A 56 -15.78 -8.10 10.79
CA THR A 56 -14.72 -7.60 9.90
C THR A 56 -13.41 -7.57 10.70
N LYS A 57 -12.56 -8.56 10.42
CA LYS A 57 -11.27 -8.75 11.07
C LYS A 57 -10.24 -7.76 10.53
N ASN A 58 -9.85 -6.79 11.37
CA ASN A 58 -8.78 -5.84 11.07
C ASN A 58 -7.48 -6.54 10.62
N ILE A 59 -6.99 -6.14 9.45
CA ILE A 59 -5.80 -6.66 8.78
C ILE A 59 -4.67 -5.64 9.00
N PRO A 60 -3.42 -6.06 9.28
CA PRO A 60 -2.34 -5.10 9.41
C PRO A 60 -2.06 -4.36 8.07
N PRO A 61 -1.68 -3.08 8.11
CA PRO A 61 -1.37 -2.32 6.91
C PRO A 61 -0.13 -2.88 6.21
N SER A 62 -0.15 -2.81 4.88
CA SER A 62 0.91 -3.27 4.00
C SER A 62 1.69 -2.10 3.38
N VAL A 63 2.98 -2.31 3.09
CA VAL A 63 3.80 -1.34 2.37
C VAL A 63 3.52 -1.46 0.87
N GLY A 64 3.03 -0.37 0.26
CA GLY A 64 2.79 -0.27 -1.17
C GLY A 64 4.06 0.14 -1.91
N LYS A 65 4.23 1.44 -2.17
CA LYS A 65 5.45 1.99 -2.75
C LYS A 65 6.48 2.29 -1.67
N GLN A 66 7.71 1.78 -1.86
CA GLN A 66 8.82 2.13 -0.98
C GLN A 66 9.12 3.63 -1.04
N LEU A 67 9.37 4.23 0.13
CA LEU A 67 9.81 5.61 0.21
C LEU A 67 11.24 5.75 -0.35
N PRO A 68 11.53 6.83 -1.10
CA PRO A 68 12.86 7.07 -1.63
C PRO A 68 13.84 7.40 -0.51
N ARG A 69 15.12 7.11 -0.74
CA ARG A 69 16.21 7.64 0.09
C ARG A 69 16.40 9.12 -0.22
N LEU A 70 16.29 9.97 0.79
CA LEU A 70 16.43 11.42 0.65
C LEU A 70 17.81 11.87 1.14
N PRO A 71 18.67 12.41 0.26
CA PRO A 71 19.93 13.02 0.69
C PRO A 71 19.65 14.37 1.34
N ILE A 72 19.99 14.50 2.63
CA ILE A 72 19.80 15.75 3.40
C ILE A 72 21.16 16.40 3.63
N THR A 73 21.24 17.71 3.40
CA THR A 73 22.44 18.51 3.66
C THR A 73 22.25 19.27 4.96
N ALA A 74 23.22 19.14 5.88
CA ALA A 74 23.17 19.81 7.18
C ALA A 74 23.00 21.32 7.03
N GLY A 75 22.09 21.89 7.83
CA GLY A 75 21.77 23.33 7.81
C GLY A 75 20.78 23.73 6.72
N LYS A 76 20.31 22.78 5.89
CA LYS A 76 19.25 23.04 4.92
C LYS A 76 17.96 22.38 5.38
N PHE A 77 16.97 23.21 5.67
CA PHE A 77 15.63 22.72 6.00
C PHE A 77 15.00 21.99 4.81
N ILE A 78 14.43 20.83 5.08
CA ILE A 78 13.65 20.05 4.12
C ILE A 78 12.30 19.64 4.69
N ARG A 79 11.32 19.50 3.79
CA ARG A 79 10.00 18.97 4.07
C ARG A 79 9.68 17.90 3.04
N TYR A 80 9.28 16.72 3.50
CA TYR A 80 8.88 15.62 2.64
C TYR A 80 7.50 15.10 3.05
N LYS A 81 6.55 15.15 2.11
CA LYS A 81 5.21 14.59 2.33
C LYS A 81 5.21 13.11 1.95
N ILE A 82 4.79 12.26 2.87
CA ILE A 82 4.64 10.83 2.62
C ILE A 82 3.60 10.64 1.50
N PRO A 83 3.92 9.94 0.40
CA PRO A 83 2.98 9.66 -0.68
C PRO A 83 1.78 8.84 -0.21
N GLU A 84 0.61 9.05 -0.80
CA GLU A 84 -0.61 8.30 -0.47
C GLU A 84 -0.51 6.79 -0.78
N SER A 85 0.42 6.42 -1.65
CA SER A 85 0.67 5.04 -2.09
C SER A 85 1.75 4.33 -1.26
N ALA A 86 2.29 4.97 -0.22
CA ALA A 86 3.38 4.39 0.57
C ALA A 86 2.92 3.18 1.41
N PHE A 87 1.74 3.33 2.01
CA PHE A 87 1.10 2.34 2.88
C PHE A 87 -0.37 2.20 2.48
N SER A 88 -0.91 0.99 2.61
CA SER A 88 -2.30 0.71 2.36
C SER A 88 -2.82 -0.42 3.24
N ASP A 89 -4.06 -0.29 3.67
CA ASP A 89 -4.84 -1.33 4.36
C ASP A 89 -6.03 -1.73 3.48
N LEU A 90 -6.48 -2.98 3.59
CA LEU A 90 -7.63 -3.48 2.84
C LEU A 90 -8.93 -2.80 3.29
N GLU A 91 -9.04 -2.49 4.59
CA GLU A 91 -10.24 -1.92 5.20
C GLU A 91 -10.25 -0.39 5.12
N ASP A 92 -9.14 0.25 5.48
CA ASP A 92 -9.03 1.71 5.55
C ASP A 92 -8.55 2.36 4.23
N GLY A 93 -7.99 1.58 3.31
CA GLY A 93 -7.52 2.07 2.02
C GLY A 93 -6.11 2.66 2.07
N ASN A 94 -5.93 3.90 1.60
CA ASN A 94 -4.61 4.46 1.32
C ASN A 94 -3.95 5.14 2.55
N THR A 95 -2.71 5.59 2.40
CA THR A 95 -1.93 6.17 3.50
C THR A 95 -2.61 7.35 4.19
N ARG A 96 -3.44 8.15 3.48
CA ARG A 96 -4.11 9.33 4.06
C ARG A 96 -5.16 8.97 5.11
N ASN A 97 -5.69 7.76 5.03
CA ASN A 97 -6.67 7.26 5.99
C ASN A 97 -5.98 6.59 7.20
N LEU A 98 -4.67 6.34 7.11
CA LEU A 98 -3.91 5.67 8.15
C LEU A 98 -3.28 6.65 9.13
N ARG A 99 -3.20 6.23 10.39
CA ARG A 99 -2.40 6.93 11.41
C ARG A 99 -0.97 6.39 11.38
N LEU A 100 -0.02 7.27 11.07
CA LEU A 100 1.40 6.95 11.02
C LEU A 100 2.12 7.37 12.30
N ILE A 101 3.15 6.61 12.67
CA ILE A 101 4.06 6.93 13.78
C ILE A 101 5.49 6.77 13.26
N PHE A 102 6.32 7.79 13.50
CA PHE A 102 7.73 7.76 13.13
C PHE A 102 8.59 7.31 14.32
N LYS A 103 9.40 6.28 14.11
CA LYS A 103 10.24 5.66 15.14
C LYS A 103 11.69 5.61 14.69
N ALA A 104 12.60 5.71 15.63
CA ALA A 104 14.02 5.47 15.42
C ALA A 104 14.28 3.98 15.10
N PRO A 105 15.47 3.62 14.57
CA PRO A 105 15.79 2.23 14.19
C PRO A 105 15.67 1.21 15.32
N ASN A 106 15.82 1.64 16.56
CA ASN A 106 15.63 0.85 17.78
C ASN A 106 14.14 0.71 18.20
N GLY A 107 13.21 1.26 17.43
CA GLY A 107 11.78 1.23 17.70
C GLY A 107 11.29 2.29 18.71
N THR A 108 12.16 3.16 19.22
CA THR A 108 11.74 4.22 20.15
C THR A 108 11.17 5.42 19.41
N SER A 109 10.33 6.20 20.09
CA SER A 109 9.89 7.50 19.58
C SER A 109 11.08 8.42 19.37
N VAL A 110 11.02 9.24 18.32
CA VAL A 110 12.03 10.27 18.06
C VAL A 110 11.83 11.42 19.04
N SER A 111 12.89 11.82 19.76
CA SER A 111 12.85 12.98 20.67
C SER A 111 12.68 14.28 19.88
N MET A 112 12.06 15.29 20.50
CA MET A 112 11.84 16.62 19.89
C MET A 112 13.13 17.36 19.52
N ASP A 113 14.26 17.03 20.17
CA ASP A 113 15.57 17.64 19.89
C ASP A 113 16.33 16.98 18.74
N ASN A 114 15.75 15.98 18.07
CA ASN A 114 16.38 15.36 16.90
C ASN A 114 16.27 16.26 15.68
N TRP A 115 17.29 16.17 14.81
CA TRP A 115 17.36 16.86 13.52
C TRP A 115 16.26 16.46 12.52
N VAL A 116 15.46 15.42 12.83
CA VAL A 116 14.34 14.92 12.03
C VAL A 116 13.09 14.81 12.88
N GLN A 117 11.96 15.27 12.35
CA GLN A 117 10.64 15.24 12.99
C GLN A 117 9.56 14.78 12.04
N PHE A 118 8.44 14.31 12.60
CA PHE A 118 7.29 13.85 11.84
C PHE A 118 6.00 14.48 12.36
N ASN A 119 5.20 15.05 11.46
CA ASN A 119 3.84 15.51 11.77
C ASN A 119 2.82 14.44 11.34
N PRO A 120 2.10 13.81 12.28
CA PRO A 120 1.11 12.77 11.96
C PRO A 120 -0.14 13.30 11.27
N GLU A 121 -0.52 14.57 11.47
CA GLU A 121 -1.72 15.15 10.87
C GLU A 121 -1.51 15.44 9.37
N SER A 122 -0.38 16.05 9.01
CA SER A 122 -0.05 16.31 7.60
C SER A 122 0.66 15.15 6.92
N GLN A 123 1.12 14.16 7.69
CA GLN A 123 1.95 13.04 7.27
C GLN A 123 3.22 13.53 6.54
N GLU A 124 3.91 14.48 7.18
CA GLU A 124 5.12 15.12 6.65
C GLU A 124 6.31 14.91 7.58
N VAL A 125 7.46 14.65 6.97
CA VAL A 125 8.76 14.59 7.64
C VAL A 125 9.48 15.93 7.43
N TYR A 126 10.04 16.45 8.50
CA TYR A 126 10.84 17.67 8.56
C TYR A 126 12.26 17.31 8.96
N ALA A 127 13.27 17.92 8.34
CA ALA A 127 14.65 17.72 8.77
C ALA A 127 15.53 18.96 8.54
N LEU A 128 16.64 19.04 9.29
CA LEU A 128 17.63 20.13 9.25
C LEU A 128 19.08 19.62 9.33
#